data_AF-A0A7V9H9U4-F1
#
_entry.id   AF-A0A7V9H9U4-F1
#
_cell.length_a   1.000
_cell.length_b   1.000
_cell.length_c   1.000
_cell.angle_alpha   90.00
_cell.angle_beta   90.00
_cell.angle_gamma   90.00
#
_symmetry.space_group_name_H-M   'P 1'
#
loop_
_entity.id
_entity.type
_entity.pdbx_description
1 polymer ?
#
loop_
_entity_poly.entity_id
_entity_poly.type
_entity_poly.pdbx_seq_one_letter_code
_entity_poly.pdbx_strand_id
1 'polypeptide(L)'
;MLASSIIPGDPVRVACDLTATQIAAGAHALRLSRDDRYRLAEMSVDDTLALRELTVLIDRFEMLSSHGAHDTVHLTAAQLVQLSEVMRAFVAAQAETDMVHPESRTHLAGAATLVDPLAELARDALKVALEDLPDVDIDQSDFDSLLGA
;
A
#
# COMPACT_ATOMS: atom_id res chain seq x y z
N MET A 1 0.63 10.75 15.88
CA MET A 1 1.38 11.26 14.72
C MET A 1 2.32 10.14 14.28
N LEU A 2 2.24 9.72 13.02
CA LEU A 2 3.10 8.66 12.46
C LEU A 2 4.49 9.27 12.18
N ALA A 3 5.54 8.73 12.79
CA ALA A 3 6.90 9.11 12.42
C ALA A 3 7.23 8.46 11.06
N SER A 4 7.61 9.28 10.09
CA SER A 4 7.88 8.83 8.73
C SER A 4 8.87 9.73 8.02
N SER A 5 9.54 9.19 7.01
CA SER A 5 10.43 9.95 6.12
C SER A 5 10.30 9.47 4.68
N ILE A 6 10.25 10.42 3.75
CA ILE A 6 10.30 10.16 2.31
C ILE A 6 11.77 10.20 1.88
N ILE A 7 12.18 9.18 1.14
CA ILE A 7 13.54 8.98 0.63
C ILE A 7 13.43 9.07 -0.91
N PRO A 8 13.87 10.19 -1.52
CA PRO A 8 13.88 10.37 -2.97
C PRO A 8 14.76 9.33 -3.69
N GLY A 9 14.53 9.15 -5.00
CA GLY A 9 15.22 8.20 -5.86
C GLY A 9 14.27 7.39 -6.73
N ASP A 10 14.81 6.47 -7.53
CA ASP A 10 14.03 5.57 -8.39
C ASP A 10 14.13 4.10 -7.89
N PRO A 11 13.09 3.55 -7.22
CA PRO A 11 11.80 4.18 -6.89
C PRO A 11 11.86 4.99 -5.59
N VAL A 12 10.96 5.98 -5.45
CA VAL A 12 10.77 6.73 -4.19
C VAL A 12 10.33 5.77 -3.10
N ARG A 13 11.00 5.86 -1.94
CA ARG A 13 10.74 5.02 -0.77
C ARG A 13 10.26 5.85 0.39
N VAL A 14 9.52 5.21 1.29
CA VAL A 14 9.03 5.81 2.52
C VAL A 14 9.33 4.87 3.68
N ALA A 15 9.89 5.40 4.75
CA ALA A 15 10.03 4.71 6.02
C ALA A 15 8.88 5.13 6.95
N CYS A 16 8.18 4.15 7.54
CA CYS A 16 7.08 4.37 8.47
C CYS A 16 7.36 3.65 9.79
N ASP A 17 7.42 4.36 10.90
CA ASP A 17 7.53 3.75 12.22
C ASP A 17 6.15 3.32 12.70
N LEU A 18 5.92 2.01 12.76
CA LEU A 18 4.64 1.42 13.12
C LEU A 18 4.71 0.71 14.46
N THR A 19 3.64 0.83 15.24
CA THR A 19 3.45 0.03 16.44
C THR A 19 3.10 -1.42 16.09
N ALA A 20 3.32 -2.36 17.01
CA ALA A 20 2.94 -3.77 16.83
C ALA A 20 1.45 -3.92 16.44
N THR A 21 0.56 -3.15 17.07
CA THR A 21 -0.88 -3.15 16.77
C THR A 21 -1.18 -2.66 15.35
N GLN A 22 -0.44 -1.65 14.88
CA GLN A 22 -0.58 -1.10 13.54
C GLN A 22 -0.06 -2.08 12.47
N ILE A 23 1.07 -2.75 12.75
CA ILE A 23 1.60 -3.80 11.88
C ILE A 23 0.61 -4.98 11.80
N ALA A 24 0.11 -5.46 12.93
CA ALA A 24 -0.88 -6.54 12.96
C ALA A 24 -2.18 -6.15 12.22
N ALA A 25 -2.64 -4.91 12.38
CA ALA A 25 -3.80 -4.40 11.67
C ALA A 25 -3.57 -4.31 10.15
N GLY A 26 -2.38 -3.88 9.73
CA GLY A 26 -1.97 -3.87 8.31
C GLY A 26 -1.96 -5.28 7.72
N ALA A 27 -1.33 -6.25 8.40
CA ALA A 27 -1.32 -7.65 7.97
C ALA A 27 -2.75 -8.20 7.77
N HIS A 28 -3.64 -7.92 8.74
CA HIS A 28 -5.03 -8.36 8.69
C HIS A 28 -5.82 -7.72 7.55
N ALA A 29 -5.75 -6.40 7.40
CA ALA A 29 -6.48 -5.69 6.36
C ALA A 29 -6.01 -6.11 4.95
N LEU A 30 -4.71 -6.33 4.75
CA LEU A 30 -4.16 -6.80 3.48
C LEU A 30 -4.63 -8.21 3.12
N ARG A 31 -4.67 -9.13 4.09
CA ARG A 31 -5.23 -10.48 3.89
C ARG A 31 -6.70 -10.42 3.48
N LEU A 32 -7.52 -9.67 4.22
CA LEU A 32 -8.93 -9.51 3.90
C LEU A 32 -9.13 -8.91 2.51
N SER A 33 -8.37 -7.87 2.16
CA SER A 33 -8.44 -7.25 0.83
C SER A 33 -8.06 -8.24 -0.28
N ARG A 34 -7.03 -9.07 -0.08
CA ARG A 34 -6.67 -10.12 -1.04
C ARG A 34 -7.82 -11.12 -1.22
N ASP A 35 -8.37 -11.60 -0.12
CA ASP A 35 -9.43 -12.61 -0.14
C ASP A 35 -10.70 -12.04 -0.76
N ASP A 36 -11.09 -10.81 -0.44
CA ASP A 36 -12.25 -10.14 -1.03
C ASP A 36 -12.06 -9.89 -2.54
N ARG A 37 -10.86 -9.48 -2.96
CA ARG A 37 -10.58 -9.12 -4.36
C ARG A 37 -10.40 -10.33 -5.27
N TYR A 38 -9.79 -11.42 -4.79
CA TYR A 38 -9.33 -12.52 -5.66
C TYR A 38 -9.96 -13.89 -5.39
N ARG A 39 -10.81 -14.07 -4.37
CA ARG A 39 -11.37 -15.40 -4.03
C ARG A 39 -12.25 -16.01 -5.13
N LEU A 40 -12.96 -15.20 -5.92
CA LEU A 40 -13.91 -15.67 -6.95
C LEU A 40 -13.74 -14.96 -8.30
N ALA A 41 -12.60 -14.30 -8.52
CA ALA A 41 -12.36 -13.49 -9.71
C ALA A 41 -11.75 -14.33 -10.84
N GLU A 42 -12.23 -14.14 -12.07
CA GLU A 42 -11.42 -14.47 -13.25
C GLU A 42 -10.23 -13.50 -13.30
N MET A 43 -9.01 -14.04 -13.33
CA MET A 43 -7.80 -13.24 -13.21
C MET A 43 -7.22 -12.89 -14.57
N SER A 44 -7.00 -11.59 -14.80
CA SER A 44 -6.13 -11.13 -15.88
C SER A 44 -4.64 -11.30 -15.53
N VAL A 45 -3.76 -11.05 -16.50
CA VAL A 45 -2.30 -11.01 -16.27
C VAL A 45 -1.94 -9.91 -15.27
N ASP A 46 -2.56 -8.73 -15.40
CA ASP A 46 -2.32 -7.59 -14.49
C ASP A 46 -2.80 -7.92 -13.08
N ASP A 47 -3.93 -8.62 -12.92
CA ASP A 47 -4.41 -9.10 -11.63
C ASP A 47 -3.43 -10.07 -10.96
N THR A 48 -2.71 -10.86 -11.76
CA THR A 48 -1.70 -11.79 -11.24
C THR A 48 -0.50 -11.03 -10.70
N LEU A 49 -0.06 -9.97 -11.39
CA LEU A 49 1.01 -9.09 -10.91
C LEU A 49 0.58 -8.34 -9.65
N ALA A 50 -0.62 -7.75 -9.65
CA ALA A 50 -1.16 -7.06 -8.49
C ALA A 50 -1.34 -7.98 -7.28
N LEU A 51 -1.79 -9.22 -7.49
CA LEU A 51 -1.88 -10.23 -6.44
C LEU A 51 -0.49 -10.57 -5.88
N ARG A 52 0.52 -10.71 -6.74
CA ARG A 52 1.90 -11.00 -6.31
C ARG A 52 2.46 -9.86 -5.44
N GLU A 53 2.28 -8.62 -5.86
CA GLU A 53 2.72 -7.45 -5.09
C GLU A 53 2.01 -7.36 -3.74
N LEU A 54 0.69 -7.58 -3.74
CA LEU A 54 -0.10 -7.64 -2.51
C LEU A 54 0.38 -8.76 -1.58
N THR A 55 0.72 -9.93 -2.12
CA THR A 55 1.21 -11.08 -1.36
C THR A 55 2.57 -10.78 -0.74
N VAL A 56 3.49 -10.16 -1.48
CA VAL A 56 4.78 -9.72 -0.94
C VAL A 56 4.58 -8.74 0.23
N LEU A 57 3.59 -7.85 0.13
CA LEU A 57 3.28 -6.91 1.20
C LEU A 57 2.67 -7.62 2.41
N ILE A 58 1.78 -8.60 2.20
CA ILE A 58 1.21 -9.45 3.26
C ILE A 58 2.32 -10.20 3.99
N ASP A 59 3.18 -10.93 3.28
CA ASP A 59 4.25 -11.74 3.87
C ASP A 59 5.19 -10.86 4.72
N ARG A 60 5.50 -9.66 4.23
CA ARG A 60 6.29 -8.67 4.98
C ARG A 60 5.60 -8.28 6.29
N PHE A 61 4.33 -7.88 6.23
CA PHE A 61 3.60 -7.46 7.43
C PHE A 61 3.35 -8.60 8.41
N GLU A 62 3.15 -9.83 7.93
CA GLU A 62 3.03 -11.02 8.77
C GLU A 62 4.34 -11.36 9.47
N MET A 63 5.46 -11.32 8.72
CA MET A 63 6.78 -11.48 9.29
C MET A 63 7.02 -10.46 10.40
N LEU A 64 6.75 -9.17 10.16
CA LEU A 64 6.93 -8.13 11.16
C LEU A 64 5.98 -8.31 12.36
N SER A 65 4.72 -8.66 12.11
CA SER A 65 3.74 -8.92 13.16
C SER A 65 4.13 -10.08 14.06
N SER A 66 4.86 -11.08 13.55
CA SER A 66 5.30 -12.24 14.35
C SER A 66 6.30 -11.87 15.45
N HIS A 67 7.01 -10.75 15.31
CA HIS A 67 7.95 -10.25 16.31
C HIS A 67 7.27 -9.48 17.45
N GLY A 68 6.00 -9.05 17.28
CA GLY A 68 5.23 -8.34 18.30
C GLY A 68 5.81 -6.99 18.74
N ALA A 69 6.75 -6.43 17.97
CA ALA A 69 7.48 -5.21 18.31
C ALA A 69 7.06 -4.02 17.43
N HIS A 70 7.51 -2.83 17.82
CA HIS A 70 7.48 -1.66 16.95
C HIS A 70 8.57 -1.84 15.88
N ASP A 71 8.28 -1.45 14.65
CA ASP A 71 9.23 -1.63 13.55
C ASP A 71 9.12 -0.51 12.51
N THR A 72 10.22 -0.27 11.81
CA THR A 72 10.29 0.70 10.70
C THR A 72 10.05 -0.04 9.40
N VAL A 73 8.89 0.20 8.79
CA VAL A 73 8.50 -0.43 7.52
C VAL A 73 8.92 0.45 6.36
N HIS A 74 9.74 -0.11 5.46
CA HIS A 74 10.10 0.54 4.20
C HIS A 74 9.16 0.10 3.09
N LEU A 75 8.55 1.07 2.42
CA LEU A 75 7.59 0.89 1.33
C LEU A 75 8.02 1.71 0.12
N THR A 76 7.73 1.25 -1.10
CA THR A 76 7.73 2.15 -2.27
C THR A 76 6.49 3.06 -2.23
N ALA A 77 6.49 4.15 -3.01
CA ALA A 77 5.30 5.00 -3.14
C ALA A 77 4.05 4.20 -3.55
N ALA A 78 4.18 3.26 -4.50
CA ALA A 78 3.09 2.37 -4.92
C ALA A 78 2.57 1.48 -3.77
N GLN A 79 3.47 0.86 -3.00
CA GLN A 79 3.09 0.02 -1.84
C GLN A 79 2.41 0.85 -0.75
N LEU A 80 2.85 2.09 -0.55
CA LEU A 80 2.25 3.00 0.41
C LEU A 80 0.82 3.41 0.01
N VAL A 81 0.59 3.70 -1.28
CA VAL A 81 -0.76 3.95 -1.81
C VAL A 81 -1.65 2.73 -1.60
N GLN A 82 -1.17 1.53 -1.98
CA GLN A 82 -1.91 0.28 -1.79
C GLN A 82 -2.28 0.04 -0.33
N LEU A 83 -1.32 0.22 0.59
CA LEU A 83 -1.59 0.09 2.03
C LEU A 83 -2.62 1.13 2.50
N SER A 84 -2.50 2.39 2.08
CA SER A 84 -3.44 3.46 2.44
C SER A 84 -4.88 3.14 2.00
N GLU A 85 -5.05 2.67 0.76
CA GLU A 85 -6.36 2.31 0.21
C GLU A 85 -6.97 1.11 0.94
N VAL A 86 -6.17 0.07 1.17
CA VAL A 86 -6.61 -1.13 1.92
C VAL A 86 -7.05 -0.77 3.34
N MET A 87 -6.28 0.06 4.03
CA MET A 87 -6.62 0.46 5.41
C MET A 87 -7.90 1.31 5.44
N ARG A 88 -8.08 2.22 4.48
CA ARG A 88 -9.32 3.00 4.33
C ARG A 88 -10.52 2.09 4.07
N ALA A 89 -10.39 1.17 3.11
CA ALA A 89 -11.47 0.25 2.75
C ALA A 89 -11.87 -0.65 3.92
N PHE A 90 -10.88 -1.19 4.64
CA PHE A 90 -11.11 -2.01 5.83
C PHE A 90 -11.90 -1.26 6.91
N VAL A 91 -11.49 -0.03 7.26
CA VAL A 91 -12.17 0.78 8.29
C VAL A 91 -13.59 1.16 7.83
N ALA A 92 -13.77 1.53 6.55
CA ALA A 92 -15.08 1.84 6.00
C ALA A 92 -16.04 0.65 6.05
N ALA A 93 -15.59 -0.54 5.65
CA ALA A 93 -16.40 -1.76 5.68
C ALA A 93 -16.88 -2.13 7.10
N GLN A 94 -16.07 -1.84 8.14
CA GLN A 94 -16.49 -2.06 9.53
C GLN A 94 -17.52 -1.03 10.01
N ALA A 95 -17.56 0.18 9.44
CA ALA A 95 -18.56 1.19 9.78
C ALA A 95 -19.93 0.88 9.15
N GLU A 96 -19.93 0.20 8.00
CA GLU A 96 -21.15 -0.14 7.26
C GLU A 96 -21.83 -1.43 7.74
N THR A 97 -21.12 -2.27 8.51
CA THR A 97 -21.58 -3.60 8.89
C THR A 97 -21.94 -3.66 10.37
N ASP A 98 -23.22 -3.90 10.69
CA ASP A 98 -23.69 -4.11 12.08
C ASP A 98 -23.04 -5.34 12.77
N MET A 99 -22.44 -6.24 11.98
CA MET A 99 -21.73 -7.43 12.45
C MET A 99 -20.25 -7.42 12.06
N VAL A 100 -19.43 -6.80 12.89
CA VAL A 100 -17.96 -6.90 12.80
C VAL A 100 -17.49 -8.30 13.26
N HIS A 101 -16.79 -9.03 12.39
CA HIS A 101 -16.15 -10.30 12.77
C HIS A 101 -15.22 -10.09 13.98
N PRO A 102 -15.20 -10.98 14.99
CA PRO A 102 -14.43 -10.77 16.23
C PRO A 102 -12.94 -10.48 16.00
N GLU A 103 -12.33 -11.15 15.02
CA GLU A 103 -10.93 -10.93 14.62
C GLU A 103 -10.70 -9.52 14.07
N SER A 104 -11.57 -9.04 13.16
CA SER A 104 -11.49 -7.69 12.60
C SER A 104 -11.66 -6.60 13.66
N ARG A 105 -12.45 -6.85 14.72
CA ARG A 105 -12.62 -5.91 15.83
C ARG A 105 -11.30 -5.62 16.55
N THR A 106 -10.44 -6.63 16.71
CA THR A 106 -9.12 -6.51 17.35
C THR A 106 -8.20 -5.57 16.57
N HIS A 107 -8.33 -5.54 15.25
CA HIS A 107 -7.46 -4.78 14.35
C HIS A 107 -7.99 -3.38 14.02
N LEU A 108 -9.28 -3.11 14.26
CA LEU A 108 -9.93 -1.86 13.87
C LEU A 108 -9.29 -0.62 14.50
N ALA A 109 -8.99 -0.66 15.80
CA ALA A 109 -8.39 0.48 16.49
C ALA A 109 -7.02 0.84 15.90
N GLY A 110 -6.16 -0.17 15.66
CA GLY A 110 -4.87 0.04 15.00
C GLY A 110 -5.02 0.61 13.60
N ALA A 111 -5.96 0.06 12.82
CA ALA A 111 -6.19 0.52 11.46
C ALA A 111 -6.73 1.95 11.38
N ALA A 112 -7.69 2.31 12.22
CA ALA A 112 -8.28 3.63 12.25
C ALA A 112 -7.24 4.73 12.52
N THR A 113 -6.22 4.45 13.35
CA THR A 113 -5.14 5.43 13.61
C THR A 113 -4.23 5.71 12.41
N LEU A 114 -4.27 4.87 11.37
CA LEU A 114 -3.40 4.95 10.20
C LEU A 114 -4.06 5.54 8.96
N VAL A 115 -5.39 5.61 8.88
CA VAL A 115 -6.11 6.02 7.66
C VAL A 115 -5.66 7.39 7.17
N ASP A 116 -5.73 8.41 8.03
CA ASP A 116 -5.37 9.77 7.62
C ASP A 116 -3.85 9.96 7.43
N PRO A 117 -2.97 9.51 8.38
CA PRO A 117 -1.53 9.65 8.19
C PRO A 117 -0.99 8.95 6.95
N LEU A 118 -1.47 7.74 6.63
CA LEU A 118 -1.03 7.04 5.42
C LEU A 118 -1.52 7.73 4.16
N ALA A 119 -2.74 8.28 4.15
CA ALA A 119 -3.26 8.99 2.99
C ALA A 119 -2.52 10.30 2.73
N GLU A 120 -2.11 11.01 3.78
CA GLU A 120 -1.25 12.18 3.67
C GLU A 120 0.13 11.82 3.14
N LEU A 121 0.78 10.84 3.76
CA LEU A 121 2.10 10.40 3.36
C LEU A 121 2.14 9.82 1.94
N ALA A 122 1.10 9.08 1.52
CA ALA A 122 0.98 8.57 0.17
C ALA A 122 0.89 9.69 -0.86
N ARG A 123 0.11 10.74 -0.57
CA ARG A 123 0.00 11.92 -1.43
C ARG A 123 1.34 12.62 -1.60
N ASP A 124 2.08 12.80 -0.52
CA ASP A 124 3.37 13.49 -0.57
C ASP A 124 4.45 12.65 -1.24
N ALA A 125 4.50 11.35 -0.99
CA ALA A 125 5.41 10.44 -1.69
C ALA A 125 5.11 10.39 -3.20
N LEU A 126 3.84 10.43 -3.60
CA LEU A 126 3.46 10.46 -5.01
C LEU A 126 3.86 11.79 -5.68
N LYS A 127 3.70 12.93 -4.99
CA LYS A 127 4.19 14.22 -5.52
C LYS A 127 5.69 14.17 -5.78
N VAL A 128 6.48 13.70 -4.81
CA VAL A 128 7.94 13.56 -4.96
C VAL A 128 8.27 12.63 -6.13
N ALA A 129 7.58 11.50 -6.25
CA ALA A 129 7.81 10.55 -7.35
C ALA A 129 7.49 11.15 -8.73
N LEU A 130 6.48 12.02 -8.83
CA LEU A 130 6.11 12.68 -10.08
C LEU A 130 7.03 13.87 -10.41
N GLU A 131 7.58 14.54 -9.39
CA GLU A 131 8.56 15.61 -9.55
C GLU A 131 9.96 15.10 -9.90
N ASP A 132 10.31 13.88 -9.47
CA ASP A 132 11.58 13.21 -9.74
C ASP A 132 11.56 12.40 -11.06
N LEU A 133 10.46 12.47 -11.82
CA LEU A 133 10.44 11.92 -13.17
C LEU A 133 11.45 12.70 -14.01
N PRO A 134 12.40 12.01 -14.68
CA PRO A 134 13.28 12.69 -15.62
C PRO A 134 12.42 13.38 -16.68
N ASP A 135 12.80 14.58 -17.12
CA ASP A 135 12.25 15.17 -18.34
C ASP A 135 12.41 14.12 -19.43
N VAL A 136 11.31 13.45 -19.76
CA VAL A 136 11.29 12.51 -20.87
C VAL A 136 11.30 13.41 -22.10
N ASP A 137 12.50 13.73 -22.55
CA ASP A 137 12.73 14.25 -23.89
C ASP A 137 12.33 13.13 -24.85
N ILE A 138 11.02 13.05 -25.15
CA ILE A 138 10.53 12.19 -26.21
C ILE A 138 11.11 12.81 -27.47
N ASP A 139 12.23 12.26 -27.92
CA ASP A 139 12.79 12.60 -29.21
C ASP A 139 11.73 12.25 -30.26
N GLN A 140 11.09 13.27 -30.82
CA GLN A 140 10.05 13.12 -31.83
C GLN A 140 10.58 12.31 -33.04
N SER A 141 11.90 12.30 -33.26
CA SER A 141 12.52 11.54 -34.34
C SER A 141 12.48 10.01 -34.15
N ASP A 142 12.47 9.51 -32.90
CA ASP A 142 12.27 8.09 -32.60
C ASP A 142 10.81 7.67 -32.84
N PHE A 143 9.86 8.57 -32.56
CA PHE A 143 8.44 8.33 -32.79
C PHE A 143 8.10 8.33 -34.30
N ASP A 144 8.68 9.26 -35.06
CA ASP A 144 8.51 9.34 -36.52
C ASP A 144 9.17 8.14 -37.23
N SER A 145 10.29 7.63 -36.71
CA SER A 145 10.96 6.42 -37.22
C SER A 145 10.15 5.14 -37.02
N LEU A 146 9.32 5.07 -35.96
CA LEU A 146 8.41 3.95 -35.69
C LEU A 146 7.13 4.01 -36.53
N LEU A 147 6.73 5.20 -36.98
CA LEU A 147 5.52 5.41 -37.79
C LEU A 147 5.78 5.44 -39.30
N GLY A 148 7.03 5.36 -39.74
CA GLY A 148 7.40 5.13 -41.14
C GLY A 148 6.93 6.23 -42.09
N ALA A 149 7.34 7.48 -41.81
CA ALA A 149 7.26 8.59 -42.78
C ALA A 149 8.53 8.66 -43.65
#